data_AF-A0A6P0SW14-F1
#
_entry.id   AF-A0A6P0SW14-F1
#
_cell.length_a   1.000
_cell.length_b   1.000
_cell.length_c   1.000
_cell.angle_alpha   90.00
_cell.angle_beta   90.00
_cell.angle_gamma   90.00
#
_symmetry.space_group_name_H-M   'P 1'
#
loop_
_entity.id
_entity.type
_entity.pdbx_description
1 polymer ?
#
loop_
_entity_poly.entity_id
_entity_poly.type
_entity_poly.pdbx_seq_one_letter_code
_entity_poly.pdbx_strand_id
1 'polypeptide(L)' 'MNRVAVFGNAGAGKSTLSKRLAEITGLPLVHLDSMKYRPGG' A
#
# COMPACT_ATOMS: atom_id res chain seq x y z
N MET A 1 13.48 1.35 -12.19
CA MET A 1 12.78 1.63 -10.92
C MET A 1 11.40 1.02 -11.02
N ASN A 2 11.11 -0.05 -10.27
CA ASN A 2 9.82 -0.76 -10.36
C ASN A 2 8.93 -0.35 -9.17
N ARG A 3 7.76 0.23 -9.46
CA ARG A 3 6.79 0.66 -8.45
C ARG A 3 5.38 0.34 -8.93
N VAL A 4 4.52 -0.09 -8.02
CA VAL A 4 3.11 -0.37 -8.30
C VAL A 4 2.26 0.43 -7.31
N ALA A 5 1.27 1.15 -7.83
CA ALA A 5 0.29 1.87 -7.03
C ALA A 5 -1.05 1.13 -7.06
N VAL A 6 -1.66 0.92 -5.90
CA VAL A 6 -2.93 0.19 -5.73
C VAL A 6 -4.00 1.16 -5.25
N PHE A 7 -5.05 1.37 -6.06
CA PHE A 7 -6.15 2.29 -5.79
C PHE A 7 -7.51 1.57 -5.69
N GLY A 8 -8.52 2.24 -5.12
CA GLY A 8 -9.87 1.71 -4.95
C GLY A 8 -10.57 2.18 -3.68
N ASN A 9 -11.87 1.90 -3.57
CA ASN A 9 -12.72 2.35 -2.46
C ASN A 9 -12.36 1.69 -1.11
N ALA A 10 -12.82 2.29 0.00
CA ALA A 10 -12.74 1.65 1.32
C ALA A 10 -13.40 0.26 1.28
N GLY A 11 -12.79 -0.74 1.92
CA GLY A 11 -13.28 -2.13 1.88
C GLY A 11 -12.98 -2.93 0.61
N ALA A 12 -12.45 -2.33 -0.47
CA ALA A 12 -12.19 -3.03 -1.74
C ALA A 12 -11.00 -4.02 -1.73
N GLY A 13 -10.46 -4.39 -0.56
CA GLY A 13 -9.37 -5.37 -0.45
C GLY A 13 -7.97 -4.90 -0.86
N LYS A 14 -7.75 -3.59 -1.06
CA LYS A 14 -6.45 -3.02 -1.49
C LYS A 14 -5.26 -3.48 -0.63
N SER A 15 -5.42 -3.48 0.70
CA SER A 15 -4.35 -3.89 1.62
C SER A 15 -4.02 -5.37 1.48
N THR A 16 -5.01 -6.22 1.19
CA THR A 16 -4.82 -7.65 0.93
C THR A 16 -4.05 -7.87 -0.38
N LEU A 17 -4.46 -7.19 -1.46
CA LEU A 17 -3.77 -7.27 -2.75
C LEU A 17 -2.33 -6.76 -2.64
N SER A 18 -2.11 -5.62 -1.98
CA SER A 18 -0.79 -5.01 -1.86
C SER A 18 0.20 -5.89 -1.09
N LYS A 19 -0.27 -6.59 -0.04
CA LYS A 19 0.54 -7.57 0.71
C LYS A 19 0.97 -8.74 -0.16
N ARG A 20 0.03 -9.37 -0.87
CA ARG A 20 0.34 -10.48 -1.78
C ARG A 20 1.28 -10.06 -2.90
N LEU A 21 1.08 -8.86 -3.45
CA LEU A 21 1.94 -8.35 -4.51
C LEU A 21 3.37 -8.15 -4.01
N ALA A 22 3.55 -7.62 -2.80
CA ALA A 22 4.86 -7.47 -2.17
C ALA A 22 5.54 -8.84 -1.93
N GLU A 23 4.80 -9.84 -1.45
CA GLU A 23 5.31 -11.20 -1.26
C GLU A 23 5.77 -11.85 -2.58
N ILE A 24 4.98 -11.71 -3.65
CA ILE A 24 5.28 -12.32 -4.95
C ILE A 24 6.44 -11.62 -5.66
N THR A 25 6.51 -10.29 -5.56
CA THR A 25 7.49 -9.49 -6.32
C THR A 25 8.76 -9.17 -5.55
N GLY A 26 8.77 -9.38 -4.23
CA GLY A 26 9.84 -8.93 -3.34
C GLY A 26 9.93 -7.40 -3.21
N LEU A 27 8.96 -6.65 -3.74
CA LEU A 27 8.95 -5.19 -3.65
C LEU A 27 8.52 -4.72 -2.25
N PRO A 28 9.13 -3.65 -1.70
CA PRO A 28 8.70 -3.08 -0.44
C PRO A 28 7.24 -2.62 -0.47
N LEU A 29 6.46 -3.01 0.54
CA LEU A 29 5.09 -2.53 0.73
C LEU A 29 5.10 -1.22 1.51
N VAL A 30 4.48 -0.19 0.94
CA VAL A 30 4.35 1.14 1.58
C VAL A 30 2.89 1.58 1.58
N HIS A 31 2.33 1.85 2.76
CA HIS A 31 1.00 2.45 2.91
C HIS A 31 1.10 3.98 2.93
N LEU A 32 0.52 4.63 1.91
CA LEU A 32 0.56 6.09 1.77
C LEU A 32 -0.10 6.82 2.94
N ASP A 33 -1.20 6.27 3.47
CA ASP A 33 -1.94 6.85 4.58
C ASP A 33 -1.06 6.94 5.84
N SER A 34 -0.26 5.89 6.09
CA SER A 34 0.70 5.86 7.21
C SER A 34 1.87 6.81 7.01
N MET A 35 2.26 7.12 5.76
CA MET A 35 3.32 8.10 5.50
C MET A 35 2.83 9.54 5.64
N LYS A 36 1.57 9.81 5.30
CA LYS A 36 0.99 11.16 5.41
C LYS A 36 0.46 11.49 6.80
N TYR A 37 0.16 10.47 7.60
CA TYR A 37 -0.27 10.66 8.98
C TYR A 37 0.85 11.31 9.81
N ARG A 38 0.58 12.48 10.38
CA ARG A 38 1.42 13.13 11.39
C ARG A 38 0.62 13.22 12.69
N PRO A 39 1.14 12.70 13.82
CA PRO A 39 0.49 12.92 15.10
C PRO A 39 0.54 14.42 15.44
N GLY A 40 -0.60 15.00 15.82
CA GLY A 40 -0.71 16.40 16.25
C GLY A 40 -1.18 17.41 15.19
N GLY A 41 -1.24 17.04 13.90
CA GLY A 41 -1.60 17.96 12.82
C GLY A 41 -0.43 18.79 12.32
#